data_AF-A0A9W8MFL0-F1
#
_entry.id   AF-A0A9W8MFL0-F1
#
_cell.length_a   1.000
_cell.length_b   1.000
_cell.length_c   1.000
_cell.angle_alpha   90.00
_cell.angle_beta   90.00
_cell.angle_gamma   90.00
#
_symmetry.space_group_name_H-M   'P 1'
#
loop_
_entity.id
_entity.type
_entity.pdbx_description
1 polymer ?
#
loop_
_entity_poly.entity_id
_entity_poly.type
_entity_poly.pdbx_seq_one_letter_code
_entity_poly.pdbx_strand_id
1 'polypeptide(L)'
;MVGVNGGKFPAIRQHLDKNIAGVYKDMDLTFEEYPKEGKVDPEAYKAAIDKLKPGDAVIIFTPDSTHFPIALYAIEHGLHVLITKPATQKLEHHNTLIEAAKKKNVVCWVEHHKRYDPTYSDAKARVATLGEFNFFNAWMAQPKSQLETFKAWAGKDSDISYYLSSHHVDICCWILQDIAVPTRVVASAAQGIATSDPYNCVPGTEDTITLLIDFQSIKSPNHKGTAISTASWTAPLKSGVHTSQHWYYMGEKGDISIDQAHRGYDVTFDETGKAWVNPFYMKYSPSATGHFDGQRGYGYISIEKFVDAARSVNAGEAQPSVFNGQGFPTIENTVLTTAILHAGRISLDEKRPVGIKKEGDKWVLE
;
A
#
# COMPACT_ATOMS: atom_id res chain seq x y z
N MET A 1 -2.22 6.68 20.78
CA MET A 1 -3.11 6.17 19.71
C MET A 1 -4.12 7.24 19.35
N VAL A 2 -4.40 7.41 18.06
CA VAL A 2 -5.26 8.47 17.55
C VAL A 2 -6.42 7.86 16.75
N GLY A 3 -7.60 8.43 16.88
CA GLY A 3 -8.78 8.14 16.07
C GLY A 3 -9.69 9.36 16.01
N VAL A 4 -10.86 9.24 15.38
CA VAL A 4 -11.84 10.34 15.31
C VAL A 4 -12.91 10.28 16.40
N ASN A 5 -13.07 9.12 17.06
CA ASN A 5 -14.12 8.89 18.06
C ASN A 5 -13.52 8.18 19.28
N GLY A 6 -13.45 8.91 20.39
CA GLY A 6 -12.90 8.44 21.65
C GLY A 6 -13.67 7.27 22.27
N GLY A 7 -14.94 7.11 21.95
CA GLY A 7 -15.77 5.98 22.41
C GLY A 7 -15.35 4.62 21.84
N LYS A 8 -14.43 4.57 20.86
CA LYS A 8 -13.91 3.31 20.32
C LYS A 8 -12.73 2.73 21.10
N PHE A 9 -12.03 3.54 21.90
CA PHE A 9 -10.82 3.10 22.59
C PHE A 9 -11.03 1.99 23.63
N PRO A 10 -12.14 1.93 24.39
CA PRO A 10 -12.39 0.81 25.29
C PRO A 10 -12.40 -0.55 24.57
N ALA A 11 -13.06 -0.64 23.42
CA ALA A 11 -13.08 -1.85 22.60
C ALA A 11 -11.70 -2.20 22.02
N ILE A 12 -10.90 -1.18 21.66
CA ILE A 12 -9.51 -1.38 21.21
C ILE A 12 -8.66 -1.95 22.34
N ARG A 13 -8.74 -1.40 23.56
CA ARG A 13 -8.01 -1.93 24.72
C ARG A 13 -8.35 -3.39 24.98
N GLN A 14 -9.65 -3.72 25.00
CA GLN A 14 -10.11 -5.10 25.13
C GLN A 14 -9.58 -6.01 24.02
N HIS A 15 -9.53 -5.51 22.77
CA HIS A 15 -8.97 -6.27 21.65
C HIS A 15 -7.46 -6.54 21.83
N LEU A 16 -6.68 -5.54 22.26
CA LEU A 16 -5.25 -5.73 22.52
C LEU A 16 -5.04 -6.70 23.70
N ASP A 17 -5.78 -6.55 24.79
CA ASP A 17 -5.67 -7.45 25.94
C ASP A 17 -5.97 -8.91 25.55
N LYS A 18 -7.04 -9.12 24.78
CA LYS A 18 -7.45 -10.46 24.33
C LYS A 18 -6.44 -11.09 23.37
N ASN A 19 -5.95 -10.33 22.39
CA ASN A 19 -5.21 -10.90 21.26
C ASN A 19 -3.69 -10.72 21.36
N ILE A 20 -3.20 -9.89 22.29
CA ILE A 20 -1.77 -9.57 22.42
C ILE A 20 -1.23 -9.98 23.78
N ALA A 21 -1.87 -9.57 24.90
CA ALA A 21 -1.30 -9.75 26.25
C ALA A 21 -0.98 -11.22 26.59
N GLY A 22 -1.78 -12.16 26.10
CA GLY A 22 -1.59 -13.59 26.32
C GLY A 22 -0.80 -14.32 25.22
N VAL A 23 -0.40 -13.62 24.16
CA VAL A 23 0.18 -14.21 22.93
C VAL A 23 1.63 -13.75 22.73
N TYR A 24 1.91 -12.48 23.01
CA TYR A 24 3.24 -11.90 22.95
C TYR A 24 3.82 -11.80 24.35
N LYS A 25 5.09 -12.20 24.47
CA LYS A 25 5.82 -12.04 25.72
C LYS A 25 6.18 -10.56 25.90
N ASP A 26 5.94 -10.03 27.10
CA ASP A 26 6.45 -8.72 27.56
C ASP A 26 6.01 -7.50 26.71
N MET A 27 4.81 -7.52 26.10
CA MET A 27 4.32 -6.39 25.30
C MET A 27 3.54 -5.37 26.15
N ASP A 28 3.97 -4.11 26.14
CA ASP A 28 3.22 -3.00 26.73
C ASP A 28 2.05 -2.59 25.82
N LEU A 29 0.84 -2.67 26.35
CA LEU A 29 -0.40 -2.35 25.64
C LEU A 29 -0.97 -0.98 26.04
N THR A 30 -0.28 -0.27 26.92
CA THR A 30 -0.70 1.06 27.34
C THR A 30 -0.53 2.05 26.18
N PHE A 31 -1.48 2.97 26.07
CA PHE A 31 -1.39 4.06 25.11
C PHE A 31 -2.23 5.22 25.60
N GLU A 32 -1.79 6.45 25.35
CA GLU A 32 -2.66 7.62 25.50
C GLU A 32 -3.61 7.72 24.30
N GLU A 33 -4.89 7.93 24.56
CA GLU A 33 -5.90 8.12 23.51
C GLU A 33 -6.19 9.57 23.15
N TYR A 34 -6.42 9.79 21.86
CA TYR A 34 -6.81 11.07 21.24
C TYR A 34 -7.91 10.83 20.18
N PRO A 35 -9.10 11.45 20.29
CA PRO A 35 -9.55 12.28 21.41
C PRO A 35 -9.87 11.42 22.65
N LYS A 36 -10.08 12.08 23.79
CA LYS A 36 -10.52 11.39 25.02
C LYS A 36 -11.89 10.73 24.87
N GLU A 37 -12.15 9.72 25.69
CA GLU A 37 -13.41 8.97 25.69
C GLU A 37 -14.63 9.91 25.73
N GLY A 38 -15.67 9.57 24.97
CA GLY A 38 -16.88 10.37 24.84
C GLY A 38 -16.78 11.59 23.90
N LYS A 39 -15.62 11.87 23.30
CA LYS A 39 -15.45 12.96 22.32
C LYS A 39 -15.33 12.43 20.89
N VAL A 40 -15.82 13.23 19.94
CA VAL A 40 -15.60 13.03 18.50
C VAL A 40 -14.89 14.26 17.97
N ASP A 41 -13.71 14.05 17.38
CA ASP A 41 -12.84 15.11 16.87
C ASP A 41 -11.99 14.58 15.71
N PRO A 42 -12.32 14.95 14.47
CA PRO A 42 -11.54 14.56 13.29
C PRO A 42 -10.11 15.13 13.28
N GLU A 43 -9.83 16.18 14.04
CA GLU A 43 -8.52 16.84 14.11
C GLU A 43 -7.72 16.46 15.36
N ALA A 44 -8.16 15.47 16.14
CA ALA A 44 -7.49 15.03 17.36
C ALA A 44 -6.03 14.58 17.13
N TYR A 45 -5.67 14.24 15.87
CA TYR A 45 -4.30 13.95 15.47
C TYR A 45 -3.35 15.12 15.72
N LYS A 46 -3.81 16.37 15.59
CA LYS A 46 -2.99 17.56 15.85
C LYS A 46 -2.56 17.59 17.31
N ALA A 47 -3.50 17.46 18.24
CA ALA A 47 -3.21 17.44 19.67
C ALA A 47 -2.27 16.29 20.09
N ALA A 48 -2.29 15.16 19.38
CA ALA A 48 -1.35 14.08 19.59
C ALA A 48 0.05 14.39 19.03
N ILE A 49 0.12 14.94 17.81
CA ILE A 49 1.38 15.32 17.14
C ILE A 49 2.08 16.47 17.88
N ASP A 50 1.33 17.46 18.36
CA ASP A 50 1.86 18.64 19.07
C ASP A 50 2.57 18.27 20.38
N LYS A 51 2.34 17.06 20.91
CA LYS A 51 3.02 16.52 22.09
C LYS A 51 4.30 15.75 21.78
N LEU A 52 4.54 15.43 20.52
CA LEU A 52 5.75 14.76 20.06
C LEU A 52 6.86 15.80 19.83
N LYS A 53 8.11 15.35 19.86
CA LYS A 53 9.28 16.19 19.54
C LYS A 53 9.84 15.80 18.17
N PRO A 54 10.55 16.73 17.48
CA PRO A 54 11.25 16.40 16.25
C PRO A 54 12.12 15.14 16.39
N GLY A 55 12.09 14.27 15.39
CA GLY A 55 12.72 12.95 15.39
C GLY A 55 11.84 11.81 15.93
N ASP A 56 10.74 12.10 16.62
CA ASP A 56 9.71 11.08 16.89
C ASP A 56 9.06 10.63 15.57
N ALA A 57 8.33 9.51 15.60
CA ALA A 57 7.70 8.93 14.41
C ALA A 57 6.18 8.79 14.56
N VAL A 58 5.47 8.92 13.44
CA VAL A 58 4.04 8.62 13.32
C VAL A 58 3.80 7.56 12.25
N ILE A 59 2.81 6.70 12.49
CA ILE A 59 2.36 5.70 11.54
C ILE A 59 0.87 5.94 11.26
N ILE A 60 0.52 6.13 10.00
CA ILE A 60 -0.81 6.58 9.56
C ILE A 60 -1.54 5.41 8.90
N PHE A 61 -2.55 4.87 9.59
CA PHE A 61 -3.49 3.85 9.12
C PHE A 61 -4.94 4.38 9.21
N THR A 62 -5.20 5.50 8.56
CA THR A 62 -6.50 6.18 8.55
C THR A 62 -7.16 6.02 7.17
N PRO A 63 -8.38 6.52 6.93
CA PRO A 63 -8.97 6.51 5.58
C PRO A 63 -8.13 7.34 4.59
N ASP A 64 -8.05 6.90 3.33
CA ASP A 64 -7.17 7.47 2.29
C ASP A 64 -7.21 9.00 2.16
N SER A 65 -8.41 9.58 2.22
CA SER A 65 -8.62 11.03 2.10
C SER A 65 -7.97 11.86 3.22
N THR A 66 -7.63 11.21 4.34
CA THR A 66 -7.03 11.85 5.51
C THR A 66 -5.51 11.74 5.55
N HIS A 67 -4.89 10.91 4.70
CA HIS A 67 -3.44 10.68 4.73
C HIS A 67 -2.65 11.97 4.53
N PHE A 68 -2.97 12.73 3.47
CA PHE A 68 -2.24 13.95 3.11
C PHE A 68 -2.20 14.99 4.24
N PRO A 69 -3.33 15.47 4.79
CA PRO A 69 -3.28 16.49 5.84
C PRO A 69 -2.55 16.01 7.11
N ILE A 70 -2.72 14.75 7.51
CA ILE A 70 -2.06 14.19 8.70
C ILE A 70 -0.54 14.08 8.47
N ALA A 71 -0.14 13.53 7.32
CA ALA A 71 1.27 13.34 6.97
C ALA A 71 2.00 14.68 6.83
N LEU A 72 1.39 15.65 6.14
CA LEU A 72 1.98 16.98 5.98
C LEU A 72 2.16 17.64 7.34
N TYR A 73 1.13 17.60 8.20
CA TYR A 73 1.20 18.16 9.55
C TYR A 73 2.34 17.53 10.36
N ALA A 74 2.47 16.19 10.35
CA ALA A 74 3.55 15.48 11.04
C ALA A 74 4.95 15.84 10.51
N ILE A 75 5.13 15.87 9.18
CA ILE A 75 6.40 16.24 8.55
C ILE A 75 6.80 17.67 8.94
N GLU A 76 5.85 18.60 8.93
CA GLU A 76 6.10 20.00 9.31
C GLU A 76 6.55 20.15 10.77
N HIS A 77 6.18 19.23 11.65
CA HIS A 77 6.65 19.12 13.03
C HIS A 77 8.01 18.39 13.16
N GLY A 78 8.65 18.02 12.05
CA GLY A 78 9.94 17.32 12.04
C GLY A 78 9.82 15.85 12.48
N LEU A 79 8.65 15.23 12.27
CA LEU A 79 8.43 13.83 12.60
C LEU A 79 8.73 12.92 11.41
N HIS A 80 9.24 11.72 11.68
CA HIS A 80 9.30 10.65 10.71
C HIS A 80 7.90 10.09 10.46
N VAL A 81 7.59 9.75 9.21
CA VAL A 81 6.23 9.35 8.80
C VAL A 81 6.25 8.04 8.03
N LEU A 82 5.44 7.07 8.47
CA LEU A 82 5.04 5.92 7.67
C LEU A 82 3.55 6.04 7.34
N ILE A 83 3.21 6.10 6.06
CA ILE A 83 1.83 6.28 5.58
C ILE A 83 1.36 4.98 4.94
N THR A 84 0.19 4.45 5.31
CA THR A 84 -0.36 3.31 4.58
C THR A 84 -0.66 3.64 3.13
N LYS A 85 -0.59 2.64 2.26
CA LYS A 85 -0.99 2.76 0.85
C LYS A 85 -2.52 2.97 0.72
N PRO A 86 -2.97 3.74 -0.29
CA PRO A 86 -2.17 4.63 -1.12
C PRO A 86 -1.67 5.83 -0.31
N ALA A 87 -0.46 6.33 -0.59
CA ALA A 87 0.10 7.46 0.15
C ALA A 87 -0.80 8.70 0.10
N THR A 88 -1.28 9.03 -1.10
CA THR A 88 -2.32 10.03 -1.35
C THR A 88 -3.08 9.62 -2.62
N GLN A 89 -4.26 10.19 -2.86
CA GLN A 89 -5.02 9.97 -4.09
C GLN A 89 -4.64 10.95 -5.22
N LYS A 90 -3.83 11.96 -4.91
CA LYS A 90 -3.55 13.09 -5.79
C LYS A 90 -2.06 13.29 -5.96
N LEU A 91 -1.59 13.33 -7.20
CA LEU A 91 -0.16 13.46 -7.50
C LEU A 91 0.44 14.76 -6.93
N GLU A 92 -0.32 15.85 -6.96
CA GLU A 92 0.07 17.14 -6.38
C GLU A 92 0.28 17.08 -4.86
N HIS A 93 -0.55 16.32 -4.14
CA HIS A 93 -0.38 16.07 -2.72
C HIS A 93 0.87 15.23 -2.45
N HIS A 94 1.09 14.19 -3.26
CA HIS A 94 2.28 13.35 -3.17
C HIS A 94 3.57 14.15 -3.39
N ASN A 95 3.61 14.98 -4.44
CA ASN A 95 4.73 15.89 -4.70
C ASN A 95 4.96 16.85 -3.53
N THR A 96 3.89 17.36 -2.91
CA THR A 96 4.01 18.23 -1.72
C THR A 96 4.64 17.51 -0.54
N LEU A 97 4.29 16.23 -0.30
CA LEU A 97 4.91 15.43 0.77
C LEU A 97 6.40 15.16 0.51
N ILE A 98 6.80 14.94 -0.75
CA ILE A 98 8.22 14.80 -1.13
C ILE A 98 9.00 16.06 -0.74
N GLU A 99 8.51 17.23 -1.15
CA GLU A 99 9.19 18.50 -0.86
C GLU A 99 9.24 18.80 0.65
N ALA A 100 8.14 18.55 1.36
CA ALA A 100 8.08 18.74 2.80
C ALA A 100 9.07 17.82 3.53
N ALA A 101 9.13 16.53 3.16
CA ALA A 101 10.04 15.56 3.78
C ALA A 101 11.51 15.92 3.52
N LYS A 102 11.84 16.33 2.29
CA LYS A 102 13.18 16.84 1.92
C LYS A 102 13.54 18.07 2.75
N LYS A 103 12.66 19.06 2.82
CA LYS A 103 12.88 20.31 3.57
C LYS A 103 13.08 20.07 5.07
N LYS A 104 12.35 19.12 5.64
CA LYS A 104 12.39 18.80 7.07
C LYS A 104 13.44 17.76 7.43
N ASN A 105 14.11 17.18 6.43
CA ASN A 105 15.10 16.13 6.57
C ASN A 105 14.61 14.94 7.40
N VAL A 106 13.39 14.46 7.11
CA VAL A 106 12.77 13.34 7.82
C VAL A 106 12.55 12.14 6.90
N VAL A 107 12.62 10.95 7.47
CA VAL A 107 12.15 9.71 6.82
C VAL A 107 10.63 9.81 6.60
N CYS A 108 10.20 9.75 5.33
CA CYS A 108 8.79 9.66 4.95
C CYS A 108 8.60 8.49 3.98
N TRP A 109 7.99 7.39 4.43
CA TRP A 109 7.82 6.15 3.68
C TRP A 109 6.35 5.80 3.50
N VAL A 110 6.08 4.99 2.48
CA VAL A 110 4.77 4.39 2.24
C VAL A 110 4.84 2.92 2.64
N GLU A 111 3.82 2.44 3.34
CA GLU A 111 3.69 1.05 3.78
C GLU A 111 3.38 0.15 2.57
N HIS A 112 4.42 -0.22 1.82
CA HIS A 112 4.39 -1.19 0.74
C HIS A 112 5.05 -2.50 1.18
N HIS A 113 4.45 -3.20 2.14
CA HIS A 113 4.98 -4.46 2.68
C HIS A 113 5.29 -5.53 1.62
N LYS A 114 4.61 -5.52 0.47
CA LYS A 114 4.84 -6.53 -0.58
C LYS A 114 6.23 -6.48 -1.19
N ARG A 115 6.94 -5.35 -1.12
CA ARG A 115 8.35 -5.28 -1.53
C ARG A 115 9.25 -6.18 -0.67
N TYR A 116 8.84 -6.46 0.56
CA TYR A 116 9.56 -7.33 1.50
C TYR A 116 9.12 -8.80 1.42
N ASP A 117 8.16 -9.12 0.55
CA ASP A 117 7.80 -10.50 0.29
C ASP A 117 9.00 -11.23 -0.33
N PRO A 118 9.43 -12.38 0.22
CA PRO A 118 10.63 -13.07 -0.25
C PRO A 118 10.51 -13.51 -1.71
N THR A 119 9.30 -13.86 -2.17
CA THR A 119 9.08 -14.24 -3.56
C THR A 119 9.19 -13.03 -4.49
N TYR A 120 8.70 -11.86 -4.07
CA TYR A 120 8.68 -10.66 -4.93
C TYR A 120 10.06 -10.02 -5.01
N SER A 121 10.80 -9.99 -3.90
CA SER A 121 12.16 -9.48 -3.84
C SER A 121 13.14 -10.34 -4.65
N ASP A 122 13.07 -11.67 -4.56
CA ASP A 122 13.84 -12.58 -5.42
C ASP A 122 13.47 -12.37 -6.91
N ALA A 123 12.18 -12.25 -7.21
CA ALA A 123 11.74 -12.04 -8.59
C ALA A 123 12.26 -10.71 -9.18
N LYS A 124 12.23 -9.60 -8.41
CA LYS A 124 12.85 -8.33 -8.85
C LYS A 124 14.34 -8.50 -9.14
N ALA A 125 15.07 -9.24 -8.31
CA ALA A 125 16.50 -9.48 -8.55
C ALA A 125 16.74 -10.24 -9.87
N ARG A 126 15.88 -11.22 -10.20
CA ARG A 126 15.96 -11.99 -11.45
C ARG A 126 15.68 -11.14 -12.70
N VAL A 127 14.78 -10.16 -12.60
CA VAL A 127 14.45 -9.24 -13.72
C VAL A 127 15.68 -8.57 -14.31
N ALA A 128 16.71 -8.30 -13.50
CA ALA A 128 17.96 -7.68 -13.96
C ALA A 128 18.65 -8.43 -15.12
N THR A 129 18.39 -9.73 -15.28
CA THR A 129 18.97 -10.57 -16.34
C THR A 129 18.04 -10.82 -17.53
N LEU A 130 16.80 -10.33 -17.51
CA LEU A 130 15.76 -10.65 -18.50
C LEU A 130 15.69 -9.67 -19.68
N GLY A 131 16.66 -8.77 -19.82
CA GLY A 131 16.73 -7.82 -20.93
C GLY A 131 15.72 -6.67 -20.83
N GLU A 132 15.38 -6.06 -21.97
CA GLU A 132 14.45 -4.92 -22.00
C GLU A 132 13.03 -5.31 -21.59
N PHE A 133 12.34 -4.41 -20.87
CA PHE A 133 10.96 -4.62 -20.45
C PHE A 133 10.01 -4.62 -21.64
N ASN A 134 9.10 -5.60 -21.68
CA ASN A 134 8.06 -5.68 -22.71
C ASN A 134 6.65 -5.62 -22.09
N PHE A 135 6.35 -6.49 -21.13
CA PHE A 135 4.98 -6.64 -20.63
C PHE A 135 4.92 -6.95 -19.14
N PHE A 136 3.96 -6.34 -18.45
CA PHE A 136 3.59 -6.69 -17.08
C PHE A 136 2.08 -6.89 -17.00
N ASN A 137 1.62 -7.95 -16.36
CA ASN A 137 0.20 -8.14 -16.10
C ASN A 137 0.02 -8.51 -14.64
N ALA A 138 -0.83 -7.78 -13.94
CA ALA A 138 -1.21 -8.13 -12.58
C ALA A 138 -2.70 -8.01 -12.38
N TRP A 139 -3.24 -8.93 -11.60
CA TRP A 139 -4.61 -8.83 -11.15
C TRP A 139 -4.73 -9.21 -9.68
N MET A 140 -5.65 -8.52 -9.01
CA MET A 140 -5.97 -8.72 -7.62
C MET A 140 -7.49 -8.71 -7.44
N ALA A 141 -8.03 -9.73 -6.79
CA ALA A 141 -9.46 -9.78 -6.51
C ALA A 141 -9.72 -10.25 -5.09
N GLN A 142 -10.69 -9.62 -4.43
CA GLN A 142 -11.18 -10.04 -3.13
C GLN A 142 -12.61 -10.59 -3.23
N PRO A 143 -13.01 -11.48 -2.32
CA PRO A 143 -14.38 -11.95 -2.25
C PRO A 143 -15.37 -10.81 -2.05
N LYS A 144 -16.51 -10.88 -2.75
CA LYS A 144 -17.58 -9.89 -2.67
C LYS A 144 -18.15 -9.62 -1.27
N SER A 145 -17.93 -10.49 -0.30
CA SER A 145 -18.24 -10.19 1.12
C SER A 145 -17.44 -9.00 1.67
N GLN A 146 -16.30 -8.66 1.09
CA GLN A 146 -15.54 -7.47 1.47
C GLN A 146 -16.35 -6.17 1.26
N LEU A 147 -17.26 -6.16 0.29
CA LEU A 147 -18.16 -5.03 0.08
C LEU A 147 -19.04 -4.76 1.30
N GLU A 148 -19.40 -5.76 2.09
CA GLU A 148 -20.16 -5.55 3.34
C GLU A 148 -19.34 -4.78 4.39
N THR A 149 -18.03 -5.07 4.45
CA THR A 149 -17.09 -4.41 5.38
C THR A 149 -16.75 -2.98 4.92
N PHE A 150 -16.61 -2.79 3.61
CA PHE A 150 -16.07 -1.57 3.02
C PHE A 150 -17.12 -0.62 2.42
N LYS A 151 -18.40 -1.01 2.45
CA LYS A 151 -19.56 -0.20 2.00
C LYS A 151 -19.55 1.25 2.49
N ALA A 152 -19.00 1.48 3.68
CA ALA A 152 -18.93 2.82 4.26
C ALA A 152 -18.16 3.80 3.36
N TRP A 153 -17.08 3.34 2.73
CA TRP A 153 -16.12 4.17 1.98
C TRP A 153 -15.98 3.80 0.49
N ALA A 154 -16.32 2.56 0.10
CA ALA A 154 -16.18 2.10 -1.29
C ALA A 154 -17.05 2.93 -2.24
N GLY A 155 -16.42 3.48 -3.28
CA GLY A 155 -17.05 4.37 -4.26
C GLY A 155 -17.36 5.78 -3.74
N LYS A 156 -16.99 6.11 -2.50
CA LYS A 156 -17.18 7.44 -1.89
C LYS A 156 -15.86 8.14 -1.61
N ASP A 157 -15.05 7.51 -0.77
CA ASP A 157 -13.77 8.06 -0.32
C ASP A 157 -12.60 7.44 -1.10
N SER A 158 -12.76 6.19 -1.54
CA SER A 158 -11.75 5.45 -2.29
C SER A 158 -12.42 4.41 -3.20
N ASP A 159 -11.62 3.79 -4.07
CA ASP A 159 -12.06 2.79 -5.03
C ASP A 159 -11.18 1.55 -5.00
N ILE A 160 -11.60 0.53 -5.76
CA ILE A 160 -10.91 -0.77 -5.79
C ILE A 160 -9.49 -0.68 -6.35
N SER A 161 -9.21 0.31 -7.21
CA SER A 161 -7.88 0.54 -7.78
C SER A 161 -6.94 1.15 -6.76
N TYR A 162 -7.34 2.23 -6.09
CA TYR A 162 -6.56 2.79 -4.98
C TYR A 162 -6.32 1.75 -3.88
N TYR A 163 -7.33 0.94 -3.57
CA TYR A 163 -7.24 -0.06 -2.53
C TYR A 163 -6.35 -1.27 -2.88
N LEU A 164 -6.53 -1.92 -4.04
CA LEU A 164 -5.80 -3.15 -4.41
C LEU A 164 -4.76 -2.94 -5.51
N SER A 165 -5.03 -2.15 -6.57
CA SER A 165 -4.05 -1.93 -7.64
C SER A 165 -2.80 -1.22 -7.12
N SER A 166 -2.91 -0.39 -6.08
CA SER A 166 -1.76 0.26 -5.43
C SER A 166 -0.67 -0.71 -4.98
N HIS A 167 -1.01 -1.97 -4.71
CA HIS A 167 -0.03 -3.01 -4.46
C HIS A 167 0.76 -3.38 -5.72
N HIS A 168 0.10 -3.79 -6.80
CA HIS A 168 0.79 -4.30 -7.98
C HIS A 168 1.34 -3.20 -8.89
N VAL A 169 0.73 -2.02 -8.89
CA VAL A 169 1.29 -0.83 -9.53
C VAL A 169 2.60 -0.44 -8.84
N ASP A 170 2.66 -0.49 -7.50
CA ASP A 170 3.93 -0.32 -6.77
C ASP A 170 4.96 -1.38 -7.15
N ILE A 171 4.59 -2.66 -7.16
CA ILE A 171 5.53 -3.72 -7.56
C ILE A 171 6.03 -3.53 -8.99
N CYS A 172 5.16 -3.16 -9.93
CA CYS A 172 5.55 -2.84 -11.30
C CYS A 172 6.55 -1.67 -11.34
N CYS A 173 6.23 -0.54 -10.68
CA CYS A 173 7.12 0.63 -10.62
C CYS A 173 8.45 0.30 -9.93
N TRP A 174 8.43 -0.53 -8.90
CA TRP A 174 9.61 -0.94 -8.16
C TRP A 174 10.51 -1.86 -8.98
N ILE A 175 9.93 -2.84 -9.69
CA ILE A 175 10.66 -3.70 -10.62
C ILE A 175 11.28 -2.88 -11.73
N LEU A 176 10.51 -1.94 -12.30
CA LEU A 176 10.93 -1.10 -13.41
C LEU A 176 11.75 0.12 -12.99
N GLN A 177 12.04 0.27 -11.70
CA GLN A 177 12.95 1.28 -11.20
C GLN A 177 14.28 1.15 -11.95
N ASP A 178 14.74 2.23 -12.57
CA ASP A 178 15.94 2.30 -13.42
C ASP A 178 15.88 1.45 -14.73
N ILE A 179 14.68 1.05 -15.16
CA ILE A 179 14.44 0.32 -16.42
C ILE A 179 13.51 1.13 -17.33
N ALA A 180 12.36 1.54 -16.82
CA ALA A 180 11.34 2.23 -17.62
C ALA A 180 10.48 3.15 -16.75
N VAL A 181 9.89 4.17 -17.39
CA VAL A 181 8.98 5.12 -16.73
C VAL A 181 7.60 5.09 -17.39
N PRO A 182 6.51 5.21 -16.62
CA PRO A 182 5.17 5.27 -17.19
C PRO A 182 4.97 6.59 -17.93
N THR A 183 4.22 6.55 -19.03
CA THR A 183 4.02 7.68 -19.94
C THR A 183 2.55 7.96 -20.23
N ARG A 184 1.68 6.96 -20.09
CA ARG A 184 0.24 7.11 -20.35
C ARG A 184 -0.54 6.06 -19.59
N VAL A 185 -1.74 6.42 -19.12
CA VAL A 185 -2.71 5.51 -18.54
C VAL A 185 -4.04 5.63 -19.27
N VAL A 186 -4.67 4.49 -19.55
CA VAL A 186 -6.07 4.37 -19.96
C VAL A 186 -6.76 3.41 -19.00
N ALA A 187 -7.92 3.79 -18.47
CA ALA A 187 -8.65 2.98 -17.52
C ALA A 187 -10.03 2.54 -18.04
N SER A 188 -10.50 1.41 -17.53
CA SER A 188 -11.84 0.89 -17.78
C SER A 188 -12.39 0.26 -16.50
N ALA A 189 -13.71 0.26 -16.35
CA ALA A 189 -14.38 -0.28 -15.18
C ALA A 189 -15.60 -1.14 -15.53
N ALA A 190 -15.81 -2.20 -14.75
CA ALA A 190 -17.06 -2.93 -14.69
C ALA A 190 -17.90 -2.43 -13.49
N GLN A 191 -19.22 -2.50 -13.61
CA GLN A 191 -20.17 -2.02 -12.61
C GLN A 191 -21.40 -2.92 -12.56
N GLY A 192 -22.07 -2.92 -11.41
CA GLY A 192 -23.39 -3.52 -11.22
C GLY A 192 -23.49 -4.43 -10.01
N ILE A 193 -22.44 -5.20 -9.68
CA ILE A 193 -22.46 -6.13 -8.55
C ILE A 193 -22.43 -5.36 -7.22
N ALA A 194 -21.52 -4.40 -7.08
CA ALA A 194 -21.33 -3.65 -5.83
C ALA A 194 -22.56 -2.81 -5.46
N THR A 195 -23.25 -2.27 -6.46
CA THR A 195 -24.44 -1.43 -6.28
C THR A 195 -25.74 -2.24 -6.17
N SER A 196 -25.75 -3.50 -6.59
CA SER A 196 -26.92 -4.38 -6.50
C SER A 196 -27.06 -5.02 -5.11
N ASP A 197 -28.25 -5.57 -4.86
CA ASP A 197 -28.51 -6.42 -3.70
C ASP A 197 -27.58 -7.66 -3.69
N PRO A 198 -27.01 -8.05 -2.53
CA PRO A 198 -27.20 -7.50 -1.19
C PRO A 198 -26.25 -6.35 -0.80
N TYR A 199 -25.25 -6.06 -1.62
CA TYR A 199 -24.15 -5.15 -1.25
C TYR A 199 -24.60 -3.70 -1.18
N ASN A 200 -25.42 -3.25 -2.13
CA ASN A 200 -26.09 -1.94 -2.13
C ASN A 200 -25.10 -0.78 -1.83
N CYS A 201 -23.90 -0.81 -2.42
CA CYS A 201 -22.93 0.28 -2.35
C CYS A 201 -23.46 1.54 -3.05
N VAL A 202 -22.80 2.68 -2.84
CA VAL A 202 -23.24 3.95 -3.43
C VAL A 202 -23.29 3.88 -4.96
N PRO A 203 -24.26 4.51 -5.64
CA PRO A 203 -24.29 4.56 -7.10
C PRO A 203 -22.95 5.05 -7.68
N GLY A 204 -22.47 4.36 -8.72
CA GLY A 204 -21.17 4.64 -9.34
C GLY A 204 -20.01 3.80 -8.81
N THR A 205 -20.17 3.07 -7.69
CA THR A 205 -19.14 2.15 -7.18
C THR A 205 -18.74 1.14 -8.25
N GLU A 206 -17.47 1.14 -8.64
CA GLU A 206 -16.93 0.18 -9.59
C GLU A 206 -16.70 -1.19 -8.96
N ASP A 207 -17.08 -2.24 -9.68
CA ASP A 207 -16.85 -3.64 -9.30
C ASP A 207 -15.40 -4.03 -9.52
N THR A 208 -14.87 -3.60 -10.65
CA THR A 208 -13.55 -3.95 -11.16
C THR A 208 -13.01 -2.77 -11.93
N ILE A 209 -11.76 -2.40 -11.68
CA ILE A 209 -11.05 -1.36 -12.42
C ILE A 209 -9.80 -1.99 -13.04
N THR A 210 -9.60 -1.73 -14.33
CA THR A 210 -8.42 -2.16 -15.09
C THR A 210 -7.69 -0.93 -15.61
N LEU A 211 -6.38 -0.88 -15.38
CA LEU A 211 -5.47 0.15 -15.87
C LEU A 211 -4.59 -0.46 -16.97
N LEU A 212 -4.57 0.15 -18.15
CA LEU A 212 -3.57 -0.06 -19.21
C LEU A 212 -2.55 1.07 -19.13
N ILE A 213 -1.28 0.72 -18.95
CA ILE A 213 -0.20 1.66 -18.65
C ILE A 213 0.91 1.48 -19.68
N ASP A 214 1.27 2.57 -20.37
CA ASP A 214 2.39 2.55 -21.31
C ASP A 214 3.67 2.99 -20.62
N PHE A 215 4.77 2.29 -20.89
CA PHE A 215 6.09 2.59 -20.35
C PHE A 215 7.10 2.87 -21.47
N GLN A 216 8.02 3.79 -21.20
CA GLN A 216 9.17 4.10 -22.04
C GLN A 216 10.45 3.64 -21.34
N SER A 217 11.28 2.85 -22.03
CA SER A 217 12.61 2.48 -21.53
C SER A 217 13.46 3.72 -21.31
N ILE A 218 14.16 3.77 -20.17
CA ILE A 218 15.09 4.88 -19.89
C ILE A 218 16.44 4.69 -20.59
N LYS A 219 16.72 3.49 -21.12
CA LYS A 219 17.97 3.13 -21.79
C LYS A 219 17.85 3.19 -23.31
N SER A 220 16.65 2.99 -23.85
CA SER A 220 16.40 2.96 -25.28
C SER A 220 15.17 3.81 -25.64
N PRO A 221 15.30 4.82 -26.54
CA PRO A 221 14.15 5.58 -27.02
C PRO A 221 13.19 4.74 -27.88
N ASN A 222 13.65 3.58 -28.38
CA ASN A 222 12.87 2.71 -29.27
C ASN A 222 12.14 1.59 -28.53
N HIS A 223 12.46 1.35 -27.25
CA HIS A 223 11.80 0.30 -26.47
C HIS A 223 10.67 0.87 -25.62
N LYS A 224 9.47 0.34 -25.87
CA LYS A 224 8.27 0.62 -25.09
C LYS A 224 7.74 -0.70 -24.55
N GLY A 225 7.22 -0.66 -23.34
CA GLY A 225 6.51 -1.77 -22.73
C GLY A 225 5.11 -1.35 -22.32
N THR A 226 4.28 -2.33 -21.97
CA THR A 226 2.93 -2.07 -21.47
C THR A 226 2.66 -2.87 -20.21
N ALA A 227 1.89 -2.30 -19.29
CA ALA A 227 1.43 -2.98 -18.10
C ALA A 227 -0.08 -2.96 -18.01
N ILE A 228 -0.65 -4.05 -17.48
CA ILE A 228 -2.06 -4.14 -17.12
C ILE A 228 -2.16 -4.38 -15.61
N SER A 229 -2.97 -3.58 -14.93
CA SER A 229 -3.29 -3.80 -13.51
C SER A 229 -4.79 -3.82 -13.30
N THR A 230 -5.32 -4.95 -12.85
CA THR A 230 -6.76 -5.15 -12.62
C THR A 230 -7.03 -5.39 -11.14
N ALA A 231 -7.97 -4.65 -10.57
CA ALA A 231 -8.45 -4.84 -9.21
C ALA A 231 -9.95 -5.11 -9.19
N SER A 232 -10.42 -6.06 -8.37
CA SER A 232 -11.82 -6.45 -8.32
C SER A 232 -12.34 -6.78 -6.92
N TRP A 233 -13.57 -6.35 -6.65
CA TRP A 233 -14.34 -6.77 -5.46
C TRP A 233 -15.08 -8.10 -5.65
N THR A 234 -15.16 -8.62 -6.88
CA THR A 234 -16.24 -9.54 -7.25
C THR A 234 -15.82 -10.99 -7.29
N ALA A 235 -14.70 -11.34 -6.64
CA ALA A 235 -14.30 -12.73 -6.54
C ALA A 235 -15.39 -13.55 -5.81
N PRO A 236 -15.57 -14.84 -6.17
CA PRO A 236 -16.54 -15.70 -5.51
C PRO A 236 -16.27 -15.86 -4.00
N LEU A 237 -17.34 -15.98 -3.21
CA LEU A 237 -17.27 -16.11 -1.74
C LEU A 237 -16.48 -17.33 -1.23
N LYS A 238 -16.37 -18.37 -2.07
CA LYS A 238 -15.71 -19.64 -1.75
C LYS A 238 -14.52 -19.91 -2.66
N SER A 239 -13.75 -18.86 -2.98
CA SER A 239 -12.52 -18.96 -3.80
C SER A 239 -11.37 -19.71 -3.11
N GLY A 240 -11.48 -20.00 -1.81
CA GLY A 240 -10.43 -20.62 -0.99
C GLY A 240 -9.24 -19.72 -0.69
N VAL A 241 -9.22 -18.49 -1.21
CA VAL A 241 -8.20 -17.48 -0.92
C VAL A 241 -8.86 -16.17 -0.50
N HIS A 242 -8.32 -15.53 0.53
CA HIS A 242 -8.82 -14.22 0.98
C HIS A 242 -8.62 -13.14 -0.08
N THR A 243 -7.55 -13.25 -0.86
CA THR A 243 -7.28 -12.33 -1.97
C THR A 243 -6.55 -13.12 -3.05
N SER A 244 -7.16 -13.23 -4.24
CA SER A 244 -6.49 -13.74 -5.43
C SER A 244 -5.51 -12.69 -5.92
N GLN A 245 -4.25 -13.07 -6.08
CA GLN A 245 -3.15 -12.13 -6.31
C GLN A 245 -2.14 -12.77 -7.24
N HIS A 246 -1.99 -12.19 -8.42
CA HIS A 246 -1.09 -12.74 -9.43
C HIS A 246 -0.41 -11.60 -10.16
N TRP A 247 0.83 -11.83 -10.57
CA TRP A 247 1.47 -10.98 -11.53
C TRP A 247 2.43 -11.75 -12.43
N TYR A 248 2.63 -11.23 -13.63
CA TYR A 248 3.49 -11.75 -14.68
C TYR A 248 4.36 -10.61 -15.20
N TYR A 249 5.64 -10.90 -15.43
CA TYR A 249 6.60 -10.00 -16.04
C TYR A 249 7.23 -10.70 -17.25
N MET A 250 7.33 -10.02 -18.38
CA MET A 250 8.05 -10.48 -19.57
C MET A 250 9.06 -9.42 -20.01
N GLY A 251 10.32 -9.84 -20.07
CA GLY A 251 11.41 -9.11 -20.71
C GLY A 251 11.83 -9.79 -22.01
N GLU A 252 12.73 -9.14 -22.74
CA GLU A 252 13.31 -9.61 -24.00
C GLU A 252 13.86 -11.05 -23.94
N LYS A 253 14.45 -11.44 -22.80
CA LYS A 253 15.22 -12.69 -22.64
C LYS A 253 14.57 -13.71 -21.72
N GLY A 254 13.35 -13.45 -21.25
CA GLY A 254 12.60 -14.37 -20.43
C GLY A 254 11.52 -13.69 -19.60
N ASP A 255 10.83 -14.50 -18.81
CA ASP A 255 9.66 -14.08 -18.05
C ASP A 255 9.63 -14.64 -16.63
N ILE A 256 8.73 -14.09 -15.82
CA ILE A 256 8.45 -14.50 -14.44
C ILE A 256 6.94 -14.52 -14.25
N SER A 257 6.43 -15.60 -13.65
CA SER A 257 5.04 -15.72 -13.22
C SER A 257 4.99 -15.94 -11.71
N ILE A 258 4.19 -15.13 -11.01
CA ILE A 258 3.98 -15.22 -9.57
C ILE A 258 2.51 -15.48 -9.27
N ASP A 259 2.27 -16.59 -8.56
CA ASP A 259 1.00 -16.90 -7.92
C ASP A 259 1.13 -16.66 -6.41
N GLN A 260 0.57 -15.56 -5.94
CA GLN A 260 0.57 -15.23 -4.51
C GLN A 260 -0.57 -15.92 -3.79
N ALA A 261 -1.67 -16.23 -4.49
CA ALA A 261 -2.84 -16.88 -3.95
C ALA A 261 -2.51 -18.31 -3.45
N HIS A 262 -1.59 -19.01 -4.12
CA HIS A 262 -1.22 -20.40 -3.84
C HIS A 262 0.24 -20.54 -3.39
N ARG A 263 0.50 -20.45 -2.08
CA ARG A 263 1.85 -20.40 -1.49
C ARG A 263 2.43 -21.75 -1.05
N GLY A 264 2.17 -22.79 -1.83
CA GLY A 264 2.80 -24.10 -1.68
C GLY A 264 2.16 -25.06 -0.67
N TYR A 265 1.17 -24.64 0.12
CA TYR A 265 0.32 -25.56 0.90
C TYR A 265 -1.09 -25.03 1.07
N ASP A 266 -1.99 -25.94 1.41
CA ASP A 266 -3.38 -25.66 1.74
C ASP A 266 -3.82 -26.44 2.98
N VAL A 267 -4.90 -25.97 3.60
CA VAL A 267 -5.53 -26.57 4.77
C VAL A 267 -7.02 -26.72 4.47
N THR A 268 -7.62 -27.83 4.87
CA THR A 268 -9.08 -28.03 4.78
C THR A 268 -9.68 -27.93 6.17
N PHE A 269 -10.63 -27.03 6.34
CA PHE A 269 -11.40 -26.84 7.57
C PHE A 269 -12.81 -27.38 7.37
N ASP A 270 -13.39 -27.99 8.40
CA ASP A 270 -14.77 -28.51 8.32
C ASP A 270 -15.78 -27.40 8.05
N GLU A 271 -15.58 -26.22 8.64
CA GLU A 271 -16.52 -25.09 8.53
C GLU A 271 -16.35 -24.29 7.23
N THR A 272 -15.10 -24.08 6.79
CA THR A 272 -14.80 -23.15 5.68
C THR A 272 -14.28 -23.83 4.41
N GLY A 273 -14.03 -25.14 4.45
CA GLY A 273 -13.46 -25.89 3.33
C GLY A 273 -11.97 -25.67 3.13
N LYS A 274 -11.50 -25.93 1.90
CA LYS A 274 -10.09 -25.78 1.51
C LYS A 274 -9.70 -24.30 1.41
N ALA A 275 -8.58 -23.95 2.05
CA ALA A 275 -8.00 -22.63 2.01
C ALA A 275 -6.48 -22.67 1.81
N TRP A 276 -5.94 -21.71 1.06
CA TRP A 276 -4.51 -21.53 0.93
C TRP A 276 -4.02 -20.47 1.90
N VAL A 277 -3.05 -20.86 2.72
CA VAL A 277 -2.53 -20.01 3.79
C VAL A 277 -1.29 -19.27 3.29
N ASN A 278 -1.13 -18.03 3.72
CA ASN A 278 0.06 -17.23 3.43
C ASN A 278 1.06 -17.30 4.60
N PRO A 279 2.10 -18.15 4.52
CA PRO A 279 3.04 -18.33 5.62
C PRO A 279 4.04 -17.17 5.78
N PHE A 280 4.11 -16.27 4.79
CA PHE A 280 5.16 -15.26 4.72
C PHE A 280 4.74 -13.90 5.28
N TYR A 281 3.44 -13.61 5.45
CA TYR A 281 2.99 -12.29 5.87
C TYR A 281 3.25 -12.00 7.36
N MET A 282 2.71 -12.85 8.22
CA MET A 282 2.92 -12.87 9.65
C MET A 282 3.01 -14.34 10.07
N LYS A 283 3.98 -14.70 10.90
CA LYS A 283 4.12 -16.07 11.40
C LYS A 283 3.31 -16.24 12.69
N TYR A 284 2.11 -16.81 12.55
CA TYR A 284 1.21 -17.06 13.68
C TYR A 284 1.56 -18.29 14.52
N SER A 285 2.49 -19.12 14.05
CA SER A 285 2.96 -20.26 14.83
C SER A 285 3.85 -19.80 16.01
N PRO A 286 3.67 -20.39 17.20
CA PRO A 286 4.56 -20.15 18.32
C PRO A 286 6.02 -20.50 18.01
N SER A 287 6.95 -19.77 18.61
CA SER A 287 8.36 -20.13 18.76
C SER A 287 8.52 -21.40 19.58
N ALA A 288 9.76 -21.91 19.64
CA ALA A 288 10.15 -23.02 20.52
C ALA A 288 9.87 -22.74 22.02
N THR A 289 9.66 -21.48 22.41
CA THR A 289 9.31 -21.09 23.78
C THR A 289 7.80 -21.01 24.03
N GLY A 290 6.96 -21.35 23.05
CA GLY A 290 5.50 -21.30 23.15
C GLY A 290 4.87 -19.93 22.91
N HIS A 291 5.66 -18.88 22.68
CA HIS A 291 5.18 -17.51 22.39
C HIS A 291 5.21 -17.21 20.89
N PHE A 292 4.33 -16.32 20.41
CA PHE A 292 4.27 -15.92 19.00
C PHE A 292 5.62 -15.38 18.46
N ASP A 293 5.97 -15.77 17.22
CA ASP A 293 7.24 -15.45 16.51
C ASP A 293 6.99 -14.77 15.15
N GLY A 294 5.94 -13.95 15.07
CA GLY A 294 5.47 -13.35 13.82
C GLY A 294 6.32 -12.23 13.24
N GLN A 295 7.34 -11.80 13.96
CA GLN A 295 8.24 -10.70 13.59
C GLN A 295 9.17 -11.03 12.41
N ARG A 296 9.00 -12.18 11.77
CA ARG A 296 9.79 -12.60 10.59
C ARG A 296 9.06 -12.42 9.27
N GLY A 297 7.75 -12.13 9.32
CA GLY A 297 6.95 -11.97 8.13
C GLY A 297 7.10 -10.58 7.50
N TYR A 298 6.83 -10.48 6.20
CA TYR A 298 7.01 -9.23 5.47
C TYR A 298 6.08 -8.11 5.95
N GLY A 299 4.99 -8.43 6.64
CA GLY A 299 4.11 -7.44 7.29
C GLY A 299 4.74 -6.77 8.50
N TYR A 300 5.65 -7.44 9.20
CA TYR A 300 6.42 -6.85 10.31
C TYR A 300 7.65 -6.13 9.78
N ILE A 301 8.38 -6.77 8.85
CA ILE A 301 9.64 -6.24 8.30
C ILE A 301 9.45 -4.85 7.69
N SER A 302 8.31 -4.58 7.06
CA SER A 302 8.06 -3.26 6.45
C SER A 302 8.05 -2.11 7.47
N ILE A 303 7.49 -2.36 8.67
CA ILE A 303 7.46 -1.41 9.77
C ILE A 303 8.82 -1.35 10.46
N GLU A 304 9.45 -2.51 10.70
CA GLU A 304 10.80 -2.59 11.30
C GLU A 304 11.79 -1.73 10.51
N LYS A 305 11.82 -1.88 9.18
CA LYS A 305 12.76 -1.17 8.31
C LYS A 305 12.55 0.35 8.35
N PHE A 306 11.31 0.80 8.49
CA PHE A 306 11.02 2.22 8.70
C PHE A 306 11.55 2.72 10.04
N VAL A 307 11.35 1.95 11.12
CA VAL A 307 11.85 2.28 12.46
C VAL A 307 13.39 2.32 12.47
N ASP A 308 14.05 1.34 11.82
CA ASP A 308 15.50 1.31 11.66
C ASP A 308 16.01 2.57 10.95
N ALA A 309 15.35 2.97 9.85
CA ALA A 309 15.71 4.17 9.09
C ALA A 309 15.54 5.45 9.92
N ALA A 310 14.42 5.59 10.63
CA ALA A 310 14.17 6.71 11.53
C ALA A 310 15.24 6.81 12.63
N ARG A 311 15.61 5.68 13.25
CA ARG A 311 16.66 5.63 14.27
C ARG A 311 18.03 6.00 13.72
N SER A 312 18.39 5.51 12.53
CA SER A 312 19.68 5.82 11.90
C SER A 312 19.81 7.30 11.54
N VAL A 313 18.72 7.93 11.07
CA VAL A 313 18.67 9.39 10.82
C VAL A 313 18.79 10.18 12.12
N ASN A 314 18.05 9.80 13.16
CA ASN A 314 18.15 10.44 14.48
C ASN A 314 19.55 10.33 15.10
N ALA A 315 20.25 9.22 14.86
CA ALA A 315 21.62 9.00 15.31
C ALA A 315 22.67 9.77 14.48
N GLY A 316 22.28 10.38 13.36
CA GLY A 316 23.19 11.06 12.43
C GLY A 316 24.02 10.10 11.57
N GLU A 317 23.67 8.81 11.54
CA GLU A 317 24.37 7.76 10.80
C GLU A 317 24.01 7.75 9.31
N ALA A 318 22.82 8.23 8.97
CA ALA A 318 22.32 8.30 7.61
C ALA A 318 21.54 9.59 7.34
N GLN A 319 21.51 10.01 6.08
CA GLN A 319 20.55 11.01 5.60
C GLN A 319 19.32 10.28 5.01
N PRO A 320 18.10 10.80 5.16
CA PRO A 320 16.89 10.21 4.58
C PRO A 320 17.01 9.92 3.07
N SER A 321 17.73 10.76 2.33
CA SER A 321 17.94 10.62 0.88
C SER A 321 18.70 9.34 0.49
N VAL A 322 19.50 8.75 1.39
CA VAL A 322 20.23 7.50 1.12
C VAL A 322 19.27 6.34 0.85
N PHE A 323 18.13 6.30 1.54
CA PHE A 323 17.14 5.23 1.38
C PHE A 323 16.47 5.24 0.00
N ASN A 324 16.47 6.38 -0.71
CA ASN A 324 15.97 6.45 -2.09
C ASN A 324 16.80 5.55 -3.02
N GLY A 325 18.13 5.60 -2.92
CA GLY A 325 19.05 4.80 -3.74
C GLY A 325 19.07 3.31 -3.38
N GLN A 326 18.47 2.92 -2.26
CA GLN A 326 18.41 1.53 -1.79
C GLN A 326 17.11 0.82 -2.21
N GLY A 327 16.21 1.51 -2.93
CA GLY A 327 14.95 0.93 -3.43
C GLY A 327 13.88 0.73 -2.36
N PHE A 328 14.03 1.35 -1.18
CA PHE A 328 12.99 1.39 -0.14
C PHE A 328 11.75 2.14 -0.64
N PRO A 329 10.55 1.88 -0.09
CA PRO A 329 9.31 2.56 -0.47
C PRO A 329 9.24 3.96 0.14
N THR A 330 10.26 4.79 -0.13
CA THR A 330 10.25 6.20 0.26
C THR A 330 9.14 6.94 -0.47
N ILE A 331 8.72 8.09 0.07
CA ILE A 331 7.73 8.93 -0.60
C ILE A 331 8.18 9.33 -2.01
N GLU A 332 9.48 9.48 -2.24
CA GLU A 332 10.04 9.77 -3.56
C GLU A 332 10.00 8.55 -4.49
N ASN A 333 10.36 7.36 -4.01
CA ASN A 333 10.37 6.13 -4.79
C ASN A 333 8.97 5.56 -5.11
N THR A 334 7.91 6.15 -4.58
CA THR A 334 6.52 5.69 -4.72
C THR A 334 5.63 6.69 -5.49
N VAL A 335 6.19 7.82 -5.92
CA VAL A 335 5.44 8.87 -6.62
C VAL A 335 4.77 8.40 -7.91
N LEU A 336 5.42 7.50 -8.65
CA LEU A 336 4.89 6.95 -9.89
C LEU A 336 3.71 6.01 -9.64
N THR A 337 3.65 5.36 -8.48
CA THR A 337 2.46 4.59 -8.06
C THR A 337 1.26 5.51 -7.94
N THR A 338 1.41 6.64 -7.25
CA THR A 338 0.33 7.63 -7.14
C THR A 338 0.00 8.26 -8.48
N ALA A 339 1.00 8.58 -9.32
CA ALA A 339 0.77 9.14 -10.64
C ALA A 339 -0.10 8.21 -11.51
N ILE A 340 0.20 6.91 -11.53
CA ILE A 340 -0.56 5.92 -12.30
C ILE A 340 -1.99 5.78 -11.77
N LEU A 341 -2.17 5.68 -10.46
CA LEU A 341 -3.50 5.52 -9.86
C LEU A 341 -4.36 6.78 -10.09
N HIS A 342 -3.78 7.97 -9.90
CA HIS A 342 -4.46 9.24 -10.13
C HIS A 342 -4.82 9.43 -11.62
N ALA A 343 -3.88 9.13 -12.53
CA ALA A 343 -4.14 9.11 -13.97
C ALA A 343 -5.24 8.11 -14.34
N GLY A 344 -5.26 6.94 -13.69
CA GLY A 344 -6.31 5.94 -13.87
C GLY A 344 -7.70 6.46 -13.47
N ARG A 345 -7.80 7.13 -12.32
CA ARG A 345 -9.05 7.75 -11.87
C ARG A 345 -9.51 8.87 -12.83
N ILE A 346 -8.62 9.79 -13.21
CA ILE A 346 -8.92 10.82 -14.22
C ILE A 346 -9.38 10.19 -15.54
N SER A 347 -8.70 9.12 -15.98
CA SER A 347 -9.04 8.41 -17.22
C SER A 347 -10.45 7.80 -17.19
N LEU A 348 -10.87 7.21 -16.06
CA LEU A 348 -12.24 6.70 -15.89
C LEU A 348 -13.27 7.82 -15.93
N ASP A 349 -13.04 8.87 -15.15
CA ASP A 349 -14.02 9.93 -14.94
C ASP A 349 -14.19 10.79 -16.22
N GLU A 350 -13.09 11.09 -16.91
CA GLU A 350 -13.07 11.93 -18.10
C GLU A 350 -13.12 11.12 -19.42
N LYS A 351 -13.06 9.79 -19.35
CA LYS A 351 -13.12 8.86 -20.50
C LYS A 351 -12.07 9.14 -21.57
N ARG A 352 -10.84 9.45 -21.15
CA ARG A 352 -9.71 9.74 -22.04
C ARG A 352 -8.40 9.14 -21.53
N PRO A 353 -7.37 8.99 -22.39
CA PRO A 353 -6.01 8.74 -21.93
C PRO A 353 -5.47 9.93 -21.12
N VAL A 354 -4.62 9.63 -20.15
CA VAL A 354 -3.93 10.62 -19.31
C VAL A 354 -2.42 10.40 -19.43
N GLY A 355 -1.69 11.43 -19.83
CA GLY A 355 -0.23 11.42 -19.93
C GLY A 355 0.43 11.54 -18.57
N ILE A 356 1.60 10.92 -18.42
CA ILE A 356 2.48 11.08 -17.26
C ILE A 356 3.82 11.55 -17.79
N LYS A 357 4.29 12.70 -17.29
CA LYS A 357 5.61 13.24 -17.65
C LYS A 357 6.28 13.88 -16.46
N LYS A 358 7.59 14.09 -16.60
CA LYS A 358 8.41 14.78 -15.60
C LYS A 358 8.65 16.22 -16.06
N GLU A 359 8.29 17.20 -15.22
CA GLU A 359 8.57 18.62 -15.40
C GLU A 359 9.52 19.10 -14.29
N GLY A 360 10.79 19.32 -14.66
CA GLY A 360 11.85 19.55 -13.66
C GLY A 360 11.99 18.36 -12.72
N ASP A 361 11.82 18.59 -11.42
CA ASP A 361 11.90 17.56 -10.39
C ASP A 361 10.55 16.90 -10.06
N LYS A 362 9.46 17.35 -10.68
CA LYS A 362 8.09 16.90 -10.35
C LYS A 362 7.48 16.05 -11.46
N TRP A 363 6.64 15.10 -11.07
CA TRP A 363 5.76 14.41 -12.00
C TRP A 363 4.44 15.15 -12.14
N VAL A 364 3.92 15.22 -13.36
CA VAL A 364 2.65 15.86 -13.68
C VAL A 364 1.79 14.97 -14.57
N LEU A 365 0.48 15.21 -14.53
CA LEU A 365 -0.51 14.56 -15.38
C LEU A 365 -1.00 15.55 -16.44
N GLU A 366 -1.22 15.09 -17.66
CA GLU A 366 -1.77 15.88 -18.78
C GLU A 366 -2.90 15.18 -19.54
#